data_AF-A0A2P5A205-F1
#
_entry.id   AF-A0A2P5A205-F1
#
_cell.length_a   1.000
_cell.length_b   1.000
_cell.length_c   1.000
_cell.angle_alpha   90.00
_cell.angle_beta   90.00
_cell.angle_gamma   90.00
#
_symmetry.space_group_name_H-M   'P 1'
#
loop_
_entity.id
_entity.type
_entity.pdbx_description
1 polymer ?
#
loop_
_entity_poly.entity_id
_entity_poly.type
_entity_poly.pdbx_seq_one_letter_code
_entity_poly.pdbx_strand_id
1 'polypeptide(L)'
;MNVPTRRLARAAASATTTPLQWRLASSSRQAVKTPPARVPSPRVTKSYKPTQKPGTSPNASSPPPPPPPPKADTLLDIWRRAWLPLTGASVLAGFLGFYIFGTTAASLKSSSSPCSSSCCEHATPTGRPPALSGDNAEQFDKELNLPEWWMGITKLRKRLATHAKGNVLELAMGSGRNLEYYNWEPLSTAVEAARTGQIPPPKIPQGITSFTGLDISVDMLDVSRKSLAKSVPPMSSSAPIVKASSMADHTGGQLSFLDGHVRLVNLDAHHPLPPPAHTDKYDTIIQTFGLCSVSDPVAVLSNLANVVRPDTGRIVLLEHGKGYYGLVNGLLDKNAGKHFAKYGCWWNRDIESIVEDAVSKTPGLEVVKLERPNITQMGTLVWIELKMAAKDKTA
;
A
#
# COMPACT_ATOMS: atom_id res chain seq x y z
N MET A 1 64.66 -9.75 -26.02
CA MET A 1 64.87 -10.94 -26.87
C MET A 1 63.92 -12.04 -26.42
N ASN A 2 63.33 -12.77 -27.37
CA ASN A 2 62.35 -13.86 -27.25
C ASN A 2 60.89 -13.51 -26.88
N VAL A 3 60.07 -13.44 -27.93
CA VAL A 3 58.60 -13.55 -27.93
C VAL A 3 58.24 -14.94 -28.52
N PRO A 4 57.35 -15.73 -27.91
CA PRO A 4 56.76 -16.89 -28.59
C PRO A 4 55.35 -16.58 -29.11
N THR A 5 55.17 -16.84 -30.40
CA THR A 5 53.94 -16.76 -31.18
C THR A 5 52.99 -17.91 -30.86
N ARG A 6 51.72 -17.60 -30.52
CA ARG A 6 50.63 -18.58 -30.40
C ARG A 6 49.93 -18.76 -31.76
N ARG A 7 49.86 -20.00 -32.21
CA ARG A 7 49.13 -20.47 -33.39
C ARG A 7 47.62 -20.37 -33.18
N LEU A 8 46.95 -19.79 -34.18
CA LEU A 8 45.51 -19.82 -34.40
C LEU A 8 45.07 -21.21 -34.87
N ALA A 9 44.14 -21.84 -34.15
CA ALA A 9 43.43 -23.03 -34.60
C ALA A 9 42.10 -22.60 -35.25
N ARG A 10 41.99 -22.85 -36.56
CA ARG A 10 40.74 -22.80 -37.34
C ARG A 10 39.84 -23.96 -36.92
N ALA A 11 38.65 -23.65 -36.43
CA ALA A 11 37.54 -24.61 -36.36
C ALA A 11 36.57 -24.31 -37.51
N ALA A 12 36.43 -25.26 -38.42
CA ALA A 12 35.46 -25.25 -39.50
C ALA A 12 34.08 -25.62 -38.92
N ALA A 13 33.11 -24.71 -39.02
CA ALA A 13 31.71 -25.00 -38.73
C ALA A 13 30.99 -25.28 -40.05
N SER A 14 30.57 -26.54 -40.22
CA SER A 14 29.69 -26.98 -41.29
C SER A 14 28.35 -26.25 -41.23
N ALA A 15 27.99 -25.62 -42.35
CA ALA A 15 26.66 -25.10 -42.61
C ALA A 15 25.73 -26.28 -42.94
N THR A 16 24.86 -26.64 -42.00
CA THR A 16 23.67 -27.46 -42.27
C THR A 16 22.47 -26.53 -42.45
N THR A 17 22.14 -26.31 -43.71
CA THR A 17 20.92 -25.68 -44.23
C THR A 17 19.71 -26.56 -43.91
N THR A 18 18.85 -26.10 -43.02
CA THR A 18 17.51 -26.68 -42.79
C THR A 18 16.54 -26.14 -43.83
N PRO A 19 15.82 -26.99 -44.59
CA PRO A 19 14.85 -26.51 -45.56
C PRO A 19 13.57 -26.04 -44.85
N LEU A 20 13.09 -24.85 -45.25
CA LEU A 20 11.73 -24.37 -45.00
C LEU A 20 10.72 -25.38 -45.55
N GLN A 21 10.13 -26.20 -44.67
CA GLN A 21 8.89 -26.90 -44.97
C GLN A 21 7.71 -26.06 -44.47
N TRP A 22 7.06 -25.41 -45.43
CA TRP A 22 5.70 -24.89 -45.29
C TRP A 22 4.74 -26.06 -45.05
N ARG A 23 4.57 -26.46 -43.79
CA ARG A 23 3.48 -27.34 -43.38
C ARG A 23 2.24 -26.49 -43.17
N LEU A 24 1.33 -26.60 -44.13
CA LEU A 24 -0.08 -26.23 -44.04
C LEU A 24 -0.68 -26.87 -42.78
N ALA A 25 -0.76 -26.09 -41.70
CA ALA A 25 -1.53 -26.45 -40.53
C ALA A 25 -3.01 -26.33 -40.87
N SER A 26 -3.65 -27.50 -40.97
CA SER A 26 -5.08 -27.69 -41.12
C SER A 26 -5.86 -26.85 -40.11
N SER A 27 -6.73 -25.99 -40.62
CA SER A 27 -7.79 -25.33 -39.85
C SER A 27 -8.65 -26.39 -39.15
N SER A 28 -8.44 -26.59 -37.85
CA SER A 28 -9.43 -27.25 -37.01
C SER A 28 -10.62 -26.31 -36.88
N ARG A 29 -11.70 -26.65 -37.58
CA ARG A 29 -13.01 -26.00 -37.53
C ARG A 29 -13.44 -25.82 -36.07
N GLN A 30 -13.39 -24.60 -35.55
CA GLN A 30 -14.22 -24.22 -34.41
C GLN A 30 -15.66 -24.15 -34.91
N ALA A 31 -16.49 -25.08 -34.44
CA ALA A 31 -17.93 -25.06 -34.67
C ALA A 31 -18.52 -23.79 -34.03
N VAL A 32 -18.89 -22.83 -34.87
CA VAL A 32 -19.75 -21.71 -34.50
C VAL A 32 -21.08 -22.31 -34.03
N LYS A 33 -21.35 -22.24 -32.71
CA LYS A 33 -22.68 -22.52 -32.17
C LYS A 33 -23.59 -21.34 -32.52
N THR A 34 -24.26 -21.44 -33.65
CA THR A 34 -25.44 -20.63 -33.98
C THR A 34 -26.52 -20.85 -32.91
N PRO A 35 -27.11 -19.79 -32.32
CA PRO A 35 -28.26 -19.94 -31.45
C PRO A 35 -29.47 -20.43 -32.26
N PRO A 36 -30.28 -21.36 -31.74
CA PRO A 36 -31.47 -21.82 -32.45
C PRO A 36 -32.52 -20.73 -32.56
N ALA A 37 -33.19 -20.73 -33.71
CA ALA A 37 -34.26 -19.83 -34.09
C ALA A 37 -35.44 -19.88 -33.11
N ARG A 38 -36.02 -18.70 -32.90
CA ARG A 38 -37.20 -18.44 -32.06
C ARG A 38 -38.42 -19.16 -32.64
N VAL A 39 -38.89 -20.22 -31.99
CA VAL A 39 -40.17 -20.87 -32.31
C VAL A 39 -41.31 -20.01 -31.73
N PRO A 40 -42.36 -19.68 -32.51
CA PRO A 40 -43.48 -18.89 -32.02
C PRO A 40 -44.44 -19.71 -31.15
N SER A 41 -44.88 -19.13 -30.04
CA SER A 41 -45.94 -19.68 -29.19
C SER A 41 -47.28 -19.77 -29.93
N PRO A 42 -48.10 -20.82 -29.67
CA PRO A 42 -49.29 -21.11 -30.45
C PRO A 42 -50.42 -20.09 -30.22
N ARG A 43 -51.04 -19.72 -31.35
CA ARG A 43 -52.23 -18.90 -31.50
C ARG A 43 -53.44 -19.63 -30.92
N VAL A 44 -53.94 -19.19 -29.76
CA VAL A 44 -55.27 -19.58 -29.28
C VAL A 44 -56.30 -18.57 -29.78
N THR A 45 -57.29 -19.13 -30.46
CA THR A 45 -58.34 -18.53 -31.27
C THR A 45 -59.40 -17.81 -30.44
N LYS A 46 -59.86 -16.66 -30.97
CA LYS A 46 -61.07 -15.96 -30.52
C LYS A 46 -62.25 -16.92 -30.55
N SER A 47 -62.91 -17.11 -29.41
CA SER A 47 -64.20 -17.79 -29.36
C SER A 47 -65.34 -16.79 -29.45
N TYR A 48 -66.17 -17.02 -30.46
CA TYR A 48 -67.39 -16.35 -30.85
C TYR A 48 -68.47 -16.51 -29.77
N LYS A 49 -69.21 -15.44 -29.45
CA LYS A 49 -70.48 -15.54 -28.70
C LYS A 49 -71.62 -14.92 -29.54
N PRO A 50 -72.82 -15.55 -29.57
CA PRO A 50 -73.85 -15.23 -30.53
C PRO A 50 -74.73 -14.07 -30.08
N THR A 51 -75.29 -13.40 -31.08
CA THR A 51 -76.32 -12.37 -31.02
C THR A 51 -77.66 -12.94 -30.54
N GLN A 52 -78.31 -12.28 -29.58
CA GLN A 52 -79.77 -12.30 -29.43
C GLN A 52 -80.29 -10.86 -29.31
N LYS A 53 -81.36 -10.58 -30.06
CA LYS A 53 -82.07 -9.29 -30.22
C LYS A 53 -83.30 -9.24 -29.27
N PRO A 54 -84.00 -8.08 -29.16
CA PRO A 54 -84.47 -7.52 -27.88
C PRO A 54 -85.94 -7.80 -27.55
N GLY A 55 -86.31 -7.65 -26.28
CA GLY A 55 -87.72 -7.64 -25.84
C GLY A 55 -87.92 -7.35 -24.35
N THR A 56 -88.30 -6.09 -24.05
CA THR A 56 -89.17 -5.58 -22.96
C THR A 56 -89.40 -6.40 -21.69
N SER A 57 -89.02 -5.86 -20.52
CA SER A 57 -89.96 -5.28 -19.52
C SER A 57 -89.25 -4.84 -18.22
N PRO A 58 -89.87 -3.94 -17.43
CA PRO A 58 -89.19 -3.03 -16.53
C PRO A 58 -89.07 -3.56 -15.10
N ASN A 59 -87.95 -3.29 -14.43
CA ASN A 59 -88.00 -3.07 -12.99
C ASN A 59 -86.78 -2.29 -12.51
N ALA A 60 -87.07 -1.22 -11.78
CA ALA A 60 -86.12 -0.27 -11.24
C ALA A 60 -85.18 -0.92 -10.20
N SER A 61 -83.88 -0.62 -10.29
CA SER A 61 -82.96 -0.66 -9.16
C SER A 61 -81.76 0.26 -9.44
N SER A 62 -81.34 0.98 -8.41
CA SER A 62 -80.59 2.24 -8.33
C SER A 62 -79.20 2.28 -9.02
N PRO A 63 -78.66 3.48 -9.36
CA PRO A 63 -77.31 3.61 -9.92
C PRO A 63 -76.22 3.25 -8.89
N PRO A 64 -75.04 2.76 -9.33
CA PRO A 64 -73.92 2.44 -8.45
C PRO A 64 -73.30 3.71 -7.84
N PRO A 65 -72.71 3.63 -6.64
CA PRO A 65 -72.11 4.79 -5.98
C PRO A 65 -70.86 5.28 -6.74
N PRO A 66 -70.55 6.59 -6.69
CA PRO A 66 -69.38 7.15 -7.35
C PRO A 66 -68.06 6.65 -6.72
N PRO A 67 -66.95 6.63 -7.47
CA PRO A 67 -65.66 6.24 -6.95
C PRO A 67 -65.21 7.19 -5.81
N PRO A 68 -64.44 6.70 -4.83
CA PRO A 68 -63.98 7.54 -3.73
C PRO A 68 -63.06 8.65 -4.24
N PRO A 69 -63.11 9.85 -3.65
CA PRO A 69 -62.26 10.96 -4.08
C PRO A 69 -60.78 10.63 -3.85
N PRO A 70 -59.87 11.18 -4.68
CA PRO A 70 -58.44 10.99 -4.50
C PRO A 70 -58.05 11.42 -3.09
N LYS A 71 -57.32 10.55 -2.37
CA LYS A 71 -56.85 10.86 -1.01
C LYS A 71 -56.01 12.13 -1.07
N ALA A 72 -56.40 13.14 -0.29
CA ALA A 72 -55.61 14.36 -0.16
C ALA A 72 -54.24 13.99 0.41
N ASP A 73 -53.17 14.40 -0.29
CA ASP A 73 -51.80 14.24 0.17
C ASP A 73 -51.69 14.84 1.58
N THR A 74 -51.14 14.07 2.53
CA THR A 74 -51.01 14.58 3.90
C THR A 74 -49.97 15.70 3.94
N LEU A 75 -50.11 16.64 4.89
CA LEU A 75 -49.14 17.73 5.06
C LEU A 75 -47.70 17.20 5.21
N LEU A 76 -47.52 15.99 5.74
CA LEU A 76 -46.22 15.32 5.85
C LEU A 76 -45.65 14.87 4.49
N ASP A 77 -46.49 14.47 3.53
CA ASP A 77 -46.03 14.06 2.20
C ASP A 77 -45.60 15.26 1.36
N ILE A 78 -46.34 16.36 1.46
CA ILE A 78 -46.00 17.64 0.83
C ILE A 78 -44.71 18.20 1.46
N TRP A 79 -44.60 18.13 2.79
CA TRP A 79 -43.40 18.56 3.51
C TRP A 79 -42.18 17.71 3.14
N ARG A 80 -42.27 16.37 3.06
CA ARG A 80 -41.15 15.53 2.62
C ARG A 80 -40.72 15.80 1.18
N ARG A 81 -41.68 15.97 0.25
CA ARG A 81 -41.38 16.24 -1.17
C ARG A 81 -40.67 17.58 -1.38
N ALA A 82 -41.02 18.60 -0.60
CA ALA A 82 -40.43 19.92 -0.73
C ALA A 82 -39.14 20.08 0.09
N TRP A 83 -39.10 19.57 1.33
CA TRP A 83 -38.08 19.96 2.30
C TRP A 83 -36.80 19.12 2.22
N LEU A 84 -36.87 17.83 1.87
CA LEU A 84 -35.69 16.98 1.65
C LEU A 84 -34.78 17.44 0.50
N PRO A 85 -35.28 17.77 -0.70
CA PRO A 85 -34.43 18.29 -1.76
C PRO A 85 -33.91 19.69 -1.44
N LEU A 86 -34.68 20.54 -0.74
CA LEU A 86 -34.23 21.88 -0.34
C LEU A 86 -33.13 21.83 0.72
N THR A 87 -33.25 20.96 1.72
CA THR A 87 -32.21 20.75 2.74
C THR A 87 -30.97 20.11 2.13
N GLY A 88 -31.11 19.12 1.26
CA GLY A 88 -30.00 18.52 0.50
C GLY A 88 -29.26 19.54 -0.36
N ALA A 89 -30.00 20.37 -1.11
CA ALA A 89 -29.42 21.43 -1.94
C ALA A 89 -28.73 22.52 -1.09
N SER A 90 -29.30 22.88 0.07
CA SER A 90 -28.71 23.86 0.99
C SER A 90 -27.40 23.36 1.61
N VAL A 91 -27.35 22.08 1.99
CA VAL A 91 -26.12 21.45 2.50
C VAL A 91 -25.04 21.39 1.42
N LEU A 92 -25.38 20.97 0.19
CA LEU A 92 -24.46 20.98 -0.95
C LEU A 92 -23.95 22.39 -1.29
N ALA A 93 -24.84 23.38 -1.31
CA ALA A 93 -24.48 24.78 -1.54
C ALA A 93 -23.60 25.34 -0.41
N GLY A 94 -23.85 24.96 0.84
CA GLY A 94 -23.01 25.30 1.98
C GLY A 94 -21.61 24.72 1.88
N PHE A 95 -21.48 23.43 1.53
CA PHE A 95 -20.18 22.79 1.30
C PHE A 95 -19.43 23.41 0.12
N LEU A 96 -20.13 23.68 -0.99
CA LEU A 96 -19.55 24.31 -2.16
C LEU A 96 -19.13 25.76 -1.86
N GLY A 97 -19.95 26.51 -1.14
CA GLY A 97 -19.65 27.88 -0.69
C GLY A 97 -18.45 27.92 0.25
N PHE A 98 -18.38 27.00 1.23
CA PHE A 98 -17.22 26.86 2.11
C PHE A 98 -15.96 26.47 1.34
N TYR A 99 -16.06 25.58 0.37
CA TYR A 99 -14.95 25.19 -0.49
C TYR A 99 -14.47 26.37 -1.37
N ILE A 100 -15.38 27.08 -2.04
CA ILE A 100 -15.06 28.24 -2.88
C ILE A 100 -14.49 29.38 -2.03
N PHE A 101 -15.12 29.71 -0.91
CA PHE A 101 -14.64 30.76 -0.02
C PHE A 101 -13.29 30.38 0.61
N GLY A 102 -13.14 29.14 1.07
CA GLY A 102 -11.88 28.64 1.62
C GLY A 102 -10.74 28.65 0.59
N THR A 103 -11.01 28.22 -0.64
CA THR A 103 -10.02 28.25 -1.74
C THR A 103 -9.71 29.66 -2.21
N THR A 104 -10.71 30.55 -2.28
CA THR A 104 -10.53 31.96 -2.67
C THR A 104 -9.79 32.73 -1.58
N ALA A 105 -10.16 32.58 -0.31
CA ALA A 105 -9.48 33.20 0.82
C ALA A 105 -8.04 32.68 0.96
N ALA A 106 -7.80 31.38 0.76
CA ALA A 106 -6.45 30.81 0.74
C ALA A 106 -5.62 31.34 -0.45
N SER A 107 -6.25 31.55 -1.61
CA SER A 107 -5.58 32.11 -2.80
C SER A 107 -5.27 33.59 -2.63
N LEU A 108 -6.20 34.39 -2.06
CA LEU A 108 -6.01 35.81 -1.79
C LEU A 108 -4.99 36.04 -0.66
N LYS A 109 -4.97 35.20 0.37
CA LYS A 109 -3.97 35.24 1.46
C LYS A 109 -2.58 34.76 1.01
N SER A 110 -2.48 34.08 -0.14
CA SER A 110 -1.20 33.70 -0.75
C SER A 110 -0.54 34.87 -1.51
N SER A 111 -1.16 36.06 -1.57
CA SER A 111 -0.67 37.21 -2.33
C SER A 111 0.24 38.16 -1.53
N SER A 112 0.59 37.85 -0.28
CA SER A 112 1.44 38.73 0.54
C SER A 112 2.52 37.96 1.29
N SER A 113 3.56 37.53 0.56
CA SER A 113 4.92 37.37 1.07
C SER A 113 5.89 37.23 -0.12
N PRO A 114 6.78 38.21 -0.36
CA PRO A 114 7.87 38.04 -1.29
C PRO A 114 9.01 37.30 -0.56
N CYS A 115 8.95 35.97 -0.50
CA CYS A 115 10.06 35.15 -0.02
C CYS A 115 10.31 33.99 -0.98
N SER A 116 11.49 34.05 -1.63
CA SER A 116 12.15 33.10 -2.54
C SER A 116 11.51 31.71 -2.68
N SER A 117 10.77 31.50 -3.76
CA SER A 117 10.33 30.17 -4.19
C SER A 117 11.46 29.29 -4.75
N SER A 118 12.69 29.79 -4.93
CA SER A 118 13.79 28.98 -5.50
C SER A 118 14.64 28.24 -4.46
N CYS A 119 14.51 28.51 -3.15
CA CYS A 119 15.38 27.88 -2.14
C CYS A 119 14.85 26.53 -1.62
N CYS A 120 13.54 26.28 -1.70
CA CYS A 120 12.93 25.10 -1.11
C CYS A 120 12.77 23.92 -2.08
N GLU A 121 12.86 24.15 -3.39
CA GLU A 121 12.64 23.11 -4.41
C GLU A 121 13.76 22.05 -4.48
N HIS A 122 14.88 22.27 -3.77
CA HIS A 122 16.05 21.41 -3.74
C HIS A 122 16.46 20.94 -2.35
N ALA A 123 15.58 21.08 -1.34
CA ALA A 123 15.93 20.66 0.01
C ALA A 123 16.01 19.13 0.10
N THR A 124 17.13 18.61 0.56
CA THR A 124 17.37 17.17 0.70
C THR A 124 16.71 16.65 1.98
N PRO A 125 15.84 15.62 1.91
CA PRO A 125 15.30 14.98 3.11
C PRO A 125 16.40 14.38 3.99
N THR A 126 16.24 14.53 5.30
CA THR A 126 17.19 14.01 6.31
C THR A 126 16.77 12.67 6.90
N GLY A 127 15.58 12.17 6.56
CA GLY A 127 14.97 11.02 7.23
C GLY A 127 14.22 11.38 8.52
N ARG A 128 14.35 12.62 9.04
CA ARG A 128 13.65 13.08 10.25
C ARG A 128 12.75 14.29 9.95
N PRO A 129 11.44 14.18 10.22
CA PRO A 129 10.56 15.34 10.26
C PRO A 129 11.09 16.43 11.20
N PRO A 130 11.15 17.71 10.78
CA PRO A 130 11.62 18.81 11.63
C PRO A 130 10.81 19.00 12.92
N ALA A 131 9.54 18.62 12.87
CA ALA A 131 8.61 18.74 13.98
C ALA A 131 8.62 17.53 14.94
N LEU A 132 9.47 16.51 14.73
CA LEU A 132 9.57 15.36 15.63
C LEU A 132 10.73 15.54 16.61
N SER A 133 10.41 15.93 17.85
CA SER A 133 11.35 16.04 18.96
C SER A 133 10.66 15.66 20.28
N GLY A 134 11.23 14.69 20.99
CA GLY A 134 10.87 14.30 22.37
C GLY A 134 9.36 14.17 22.62
N ASP A 135 8.77 15.19 23.24
CA ASP A 135 7.40 15.16 23.76
C ASP A 135 6.30 15.11 22.69
N ASN A 136 6.59 15.51 21.45
CA ASN A 136 5.59 15.58 20.38
C ASN A 136 5.50 14.30 19.52
N ALA A 137 6.44 13.36 19.66
CA ALA A 137 6.51 12.18 18.81
C ALA A 137 5.25 11.29 18.92
N GLU A 138 4.74 11.11 20.13
CA GLU A 138 3.49 10.36 20.36
C GLU A 138 2.26 11.09 19.85
N GLN A 139 2.24 12.43 19.92
CA GLN A 139 1.14 13.22 19.39
C GLN A 139 1.12 13.19 17.87
N PHE A 140 2.28 13.39 17.25
CA PHE A 140 2.46 13.29 15.80
C PHE A 140 1.96 11.93 15.28
N ASP A 141 2.29 10.85 15.98
CA ASP A 141 1.75 9.53 15.68
C ASP A 141 0.22 9.53 15.72
N LYS A 142 -0.41 9.95 16.83
CA LYS A 142 -1.88 9.94 16.98
C LYS A 142 -2.60 10.73 15.89
N GLU A 143 -2.02 11.84 15.44
CA GLU A 143 -2.57 12.68 14.37
C GLU A 143 -2.68 11.96 13.01
N LEU A 144 -1.91 10.90 12.79
CA LEU A 144 -1.94 10.12 11.54
C LEU A 144 -3.06 9.08 11.49
N ASN A 145 -3.68 8.71 12.63
CA ASN A 145 -4.65 7.61 12.69
C ASN A 145 -5.91 7.83 11.83
N LEU A 146 -6.57 8.99 12.00
CA LEU A 146 -7.80 9.30 11.26
C LEU A 146 -7.54 9.44 9.75
N PRO A 147 -6.49 10.17 9.30
CA PRO A 147 -6.13 10.22 7.89
C PRO A 147 -5.82 8.83 7.31
N GLU A 148 -5.01 8.01 7.98
CA GLU A 148 -4.65 6.68 7.47
C GLU A 148 -5.86 5.75 7.34
N TRP A 149 -6.76 5.78 8.32
CA TRP A 149 -7.99 5.00 8.28
C TRP A 149 -8.88 5.43 7.12
N TRP A 150 -9.10 6.75 6.99
CA TRP A 150 -9.95 7.31 5.94
C TRP A 150 -9.39 7.06 4.53
N MET A 151 -8.07 7.10 4.37
CA MET A 151 -7.39 6.82 3.09
C MET A 151 -7.25 5.32 2.79
N GLY A 152 -7.68 4.45 3.70
CA GLY A 152 -7.58 2.99 3.55
C GLY A 152 -6.15 2.45 3.72
N ILE A 153 -5.23 3.24 4.25
CA ILE A 153 -3.84 2.85 4.53
C ILE A 153 -3.80 1.77 5.61
N THR A 154 -4.65 1.84 6.63
CA THR A 154 -4.74 0.80 7.68
C THR A 154 -5.00 -0.59 7.08
N LYS A 155 -5.85 -0.69 6.05
CA LYS A 155 -6.11 -1.95 5.35
C LYS A 155 -4.86 -2.45 4.60
N LEU A 156 -4.09 -1.54 4.02
CA LEU A 156 -2.85 -1.86 3.33
C LEU A 156 -1.73 -2.25 4.30
N ARG A 157 -1.60 -1.60 5.45
CA ARG A 157 -0.69 -2.00 6.54
C ARG A 157 -0.98 -3.43 7.01
N LYS A 158 -2.26 -3.77 7.24
CA LYS A 158 -2.69 -5.14 7.56
C LYS A 158 -2.34 -6.14 6.47
N ARG A 159 -2.55 -5.77 5.20
CA ARG A 159 -2.17 -6.62 4.06
C ARG A 159 -0.65 -6.83 4.02
N LEU A 160 0.13 -5.77 4.20
CA LEU A 160 1.60 -5.80 4.23
C LEU A 160 2.12 -6.66 5.38
N ALA A 161 1.49 -6.59 6.55
CA ALA A 161 1.83 -7.43 7.70
C ALA A 161 1.71 -8.94 7.42
N THR A 162 0.85 -9.37 6.49
CA THR A 162 0.76 -10.80 6.12
C THR A 162 2.00 -11.36 5.43
N HIS A 163 2.91 -10.49 4.95
CA HIS A 163 4.18 -10.88 4.35
C HIS A 163 5.32 -11.00 5.38
N ALA A 164 5.16 -10.46 6.60
CA ALA A 164 6.19 -10.46 7.64
C ALA A 164 6.37 -11.87 8.25
N LYS A 165 7.36 -12.62 7.75
CA LYS A 165 7.63 -14.01 8.13
C LYS A 165 9.13 -14.27 8.20
N GLY A 166 9.55 -15.18 9.07
CA GLY A 166 10.97 -15.52 9.26
C GLY A 166 11.74 -14.40 9.95
N ASN A 167 12.97 -14.13 9.49
CA ASN A 167 13.79 -13.02 9.96
C ASN A 167 13.35 -11.72 9.26
N VAL A 168 12.74 -10.80 10.00
CA VAL A 168 12.12 -9.59 9.46
C VAL A 168 12.93 -8.35 9.79
N LEU A 169 13.18 -7.51 8.77
CA LEU A 169 13.65 -6.14 8.94
C LEU A 169 12.49 -5.19 8.64
N GLU A 170 12.19 -4.26 9.55
CA GLU A 170 11.33 -3.11 9.25
C GLU A 170 12.18 -1.84 9.20
N LEU A 171 12.30 -1.27 8.00
CA LEU A 171 13.01 -0.02 7.76
C LEU A 171 12.06 1.17 7.89
N ALA A 172 12.55 2.27 8.46
CA ALA A 172 11.77 3.47 8.76
C ALA A 172 10.52 3.12 9.59
N MET A 173 10.72 2.32 10.64
CA MET A 173 9.63 1.76 11.43
C MET A 173 8.83 2.83 12.20
N GLY A 174 9.40 4.02 12.39
CA GLY A 174 8.82 5.10 13.17
C GLY A 174 8.39 4.63 14.55
N SER A 175 7.13 4.88 14.88
CA SER A 175 6.51 4.52 16.16
C SER A 175 6.09 3.04 16.26
N GLY A 176 6.35 2.25 15.21
CA GLY A 176 5.99 0.84 15.15
C GLY A 176 4.51 0.59 14.85
N ARG A 177 3.89 1.42 13.99
CA ARG A 177 2.46 1.28 13.60
C ARG A 177 2.08 -0.07 13.01
N ASN A 178 3.03 -0.76 12.38
CA ASN A 178 2.78 -2.07 11.79
C ASN A 178 2.86 -3.23 12.81
N LEU A 179 3.48 -3.00 13.97
CA LEU A 179 3.80 -4.06 14.95
C LEU A 179 2.55 -4.79 15.46
N GLU A 180 1.43 -4.08 15.63
CA GLU A 180 0.17 -4.68 16.10
C GLU A 180 -0.48 -5.62 15.07
N TYR A 181 -0.06 -5.57 13.81
CA TYR A 181 -0.61 -6.41 12.74
C TYR A 181 0.25 -7.64 12.44
N TYR A 182 1.49 -7.70 12.93
CA TYR A 182 2.37 -8.82 12.68
C TYR A 182 1.99 -10.06 13.49
N ASN A 183 2.31 -11.23 12.92
CA ASN A 183 2.17 -12.50 13.62
C ASN A 183 3.42 -12.82 14.45
N TRP A 184 3.33 -12.59 15.76
CA TRP A 184 4.39 -12.84 16.74
C TRP A 184 4.34 -14.24 17.37
N GLU A 185 3.39 -15.09 16.98
CA GLU A 185 3.20 -16.40 17.60
C GLU A 185 4.46 -17.29 17.51
N PRO A 186 5.13 -17.44 16.34
CA PRO A 186 6.31 -18.30 16.26
C PRO A 186 7.46 -17.88 17.19
N LEU A 187 7.76 -16.57 17.24
CA LEU A 187 8.74 -16.02 18.18
C LEU A 187 8.32 -16.28 19.65
N SER A 188 7.07 -15.99 19.98
CA SER A 188 6.56 -16.13 21.35
C SER A 188 6.62 -17.59 21.82
N THR A 189 6.23 -18.52 20.96
CA THR A 189 6.33 -19.96 21.18
C THR A 189 7.77 -20.41 21.35
N ALA A 190 8.70 -19.94 20.51
CA ALA A 190 10.12 -20.31 20.62
C ALA A 190 10.74 -19.82 21.93
N VAL A 191 10.43 -18.59 22.35
CA VAL A 191 10.90 -18.04 23.63
C VAL A 191 10.32 -18.80 24.83
N GLU A 192 9.03 -19.13 24.79
CA GLU A 192 8.39 -19.89 25.87
C GLU A 192 8.91 -21.33 25.94
N ALA A 193 9.17 -21.95 24.79
CA ALA A 193 9.78 -23.27 24.73
C ALA A 193 11.19 -23.29 25.28
N ALA A 194 12.00 -22.26 24.99
CA ALA A 194 13.33 -22.09 25.59
C ALA A 194 13.25 -21.88 27.12
N ARG A 195 12.19 -21.23 27.63
CA ARG A 195 11.99 -20.99 29.07
C ARG A 195 11.50 -22.22 29.84
N THR A 196 10.59 -23.00 29.26
CA THR A 196 9.87 -24.08 29.96
C THR A 196 10.37 -25.48 29.60
N GLY A 197 11.18 -25.62 28.54
CA GLY A 197 11.59 -26.91 27.99
C GLY A 197 10.46 -27.70 27.31
N GLN A 198 9.25 -27.14 27.24
CA GLN A 198 8.10 -27.74 26.54
C GLN A 198 7.93 -27.07 25.19
N ILE A 199 7.76 -27.86 24.12
CA ILE A 199 7.62 -27.35 22.75
C ILE A 199 6.16 -27.52 22.31
N PRO A 200 5.22 -26.64 22.70
CA PRO A 200 3.96 -26.58 21.99
C PRO A 200 4.25 -26.04 20.58
N PRO A 201 3.80 -26.69 19.49
CA PRO A 201 3.97 -26.15 18.15
C PRO A 201 3.17 -24.83 18.01
N PRO A 202 3.67 -23.83 17.28
CA PRO A 202 2.91 -22.60 17.02
C PRO A 202 1.63 -22.94 16.24
N LYS A 203 0.49 -22.36 16.62
CA LYS A 203 -0.80 -22.63 15.96
C LYS A 203 -0.82 -22.10 14.53
N ILE A 204 -0.10 -21.00 14.27
CA ILE A 204 0.12 -20.43 12.94
C ILE A 204 1.64 -20.40 12.66
N PRO A 205 2.19 -21.38 11.92
CA PRO A 205 3.65 -21.51 11.73
C PRO A 205 4.26 -20.41 10.85
N GLN A 206 3.44 -19.64 10.11
CA GLN A 206 3.91 -18.60 9.20
C GLN A 206 3.87 -17.22 9.86
N GLY A 207 4.92 -16.87 10.60
CA GLY A 207 5.06 -15.57 11.28
C GLY A 207 6.52 -15.20 11.53
N ILE A 208 6.72 -14.18 12.35
CA ILE A 208 8.04 -13.63 12.66
C ILE A 208 8.79 -14.58 13.61
N THR A 209 10.03 -14.91 13.26
CA THR A 209 10.97 -15.68 14.10
C THR A 209 12.07 -14.81 14.69
N SER A 210 12.44 -13.73 14.01
CA SER A 210 13.22 -12.63 14.57
C SER A 210 12.84 -11.30 13.90
N PHE A 211 13.02 -10.20 14.61
CA PHE A 211 12.63 -8.87 14.17
C PHE A 211 13.75 -7.86 14.44
N THR A 212 14.10 -7.08 13.43
CA THR A 212 14.95 -5.89 13.57
C THR A 212 14.16 -4.70 13.07
N GLY A 213 13.87 -3.77 13.98
CA GLY A 213 13.27 -2.48 13.67
C GLY A 213 14.35 -1.41 13.56
N LEU A 214 14.34 -0.64 12.48
CA LEU A 214 15.36 0.37 12.20
C LEU A 214 14.71 1.72 11.94
N ASP A 215 15.18 2.74 12.66
CA ASP A 215 14.79 4.12 12.41
C ASP A 215 15.96 5.06 12.72
N ILE A 216 16.05 6.15 11.96
CA ILE A 216 17.06 7.18 12.20
C ILE A 216 16.72 7.97 13.46
N SER A 217 15.45 8.07 13.88
CA SER A 217 15.01 8.87 15.02
C SER A 217 15.01 8.08 16.34
N VAL A 218 15.81 8.55 17.30
CA VAL A 218 15.86 7.98 18.66
C VAL A 218 14.50 8.13 19.36
N ASP A 219 13.86 9.29 19.23
CA ASP A 219 12.55 9.55 19.83
C ASP A 219 11.46 8.60 19.31
N MET A 220 11.48 8.31 18.01
CA MET A 220 10.54 7.36 17.41
C MET A 220 10.85 5.94 17.85
N LEU A 221 12.12 5.56 17.98
CA LEU A 221 12.49 4.26 18.53
C LEU A 221 12.02 4.10 19.99
N ASP A 222 12.03 5.16 20.79
CA ASP A 222 11.48 5.13 22.16
C ASP A 222 9.97 4.90 22.18
N VAL A 223 9.23 5.55 21.28
CA VAL A 223 7.79 5.28 21.10
C VAL A 223 7.58 3.84 20.61
N SER A 224 8.37 3.39 19.64
CA SER A 224 8.30 2.04 19.08
C SER A 224 8.58 0.95 20.12
N ARG A 225 9.45 1.23 21.11
CA ARG A 225 9.75 0.32 22.22
C ARG A 225 8.50 0.06 23.06
N LYS A 226 7.68 1.10 23.32
CA LYS A 226 6.40 0.95 24.02
C LYS A 226 5.40 0.14 23.17
N SER A 227 5.34 0.41 21.86
CA SER A 227 4.51 -0.36 20.91
C SER A 227 4.91 -1.83 20.83
N LEU A 228 6.22 -2.14 20.84
CA LEU A 228 6.74 -3.50 20.89
C LEU A 228 6.33 -4.22 22.18
N ALA A 229 6.50 -3.58 23.34
CA ALA A 229 6.12 -4.16 24.63
C ALA A 229 4.61 -4.52 24.70
N LYS A 230 3.77 -3.74 24.01
CA LYS A 230 2.34 -4.01 23.87
C LYS A 230 2.02 -5.11 22.86
N SER A 231 2.76 -5.17 21.75
CA SER A 231 2.43 -6.03 20.59
C SER A 231 3.08 -7.41 20.65
N VAL A 232 4.20 -7.54 21.37
CA VAL A 232 5.00 -8.78 21.48
C VAL A 232 4.81 -9.36 22.87
N PRO A 233 3.98 -10.42 23.05
CA PRO A 233 3.66 -10.96 24.38
C PRO A 233 4.86 -11.27 25.29
N PRO A 234 5.95 -11.92 24.83
CA PRO A 234 7.11 -12.17 25.71
C PRO A 234 7.86 -10.90 26.14
N MET A 235 7.60 -9.74 25.52
CA MET A 235 8.23 -8.48 25.90
C MET A 235 7.58 -7.79 27.10
N SER A 236 6.31 -8.09 27.43
CA SER A 236 5.65 -7.44 28.58
C SER A 236 6.30 -7.80 29.93
N SER A 237 7.06 -8.89 29.98
CA SER A 237 7.79 -9.38 31.16
C SER A 237 9.32 -9.35 31.01
N SER A 238 9.85 -8.91 29.85
CA SER A 238 11.29 -8.93 29.57
C SER A 238 11.92 -7.56 29.73
N ALA A 239 12.95 -7.44 30.59
CA ALA A 239 13.77 -6.24 30.65
C ALA A 239 14.73 -6.16 29.44
N PRO A 240 14.98 -4.97 28.85
CA PRO A 240 15.94 -4.80 27.76
C PRO A 240 17.35 -5.19 28.19
N ILE A 241 18.08 -5.91 27.33
CA ILE A 241 19.55 -5.98 27.42
C ILE A 241 20.09 -4.88 26.52
N VAL A 242 20.56 -3.82 27.14
CA VAL A 242 21.24 -2.72 26.47
C VAL A 242 22.65 -3.17 26.07
N LYS A 243 22.90 -3.39 24.78
CA LYS A 243 24.26 -3.48 24.24
C LYS A 243 24.59 -2.12 23.62
N ALA A 244 25.43 -1.35 24.32
CA ALA A 244 25.84 0.00 23.93
C ALA A 244 24.67 1.01 23.75
N SER A 245 23.93 1.30 24.82
CA SER A 245 23.15 2.54 24.87
C SER A 245 23.49 3.34 26.12
N SER A 246 24.12 4.48 25.92
CA SER A 246 23.73 5.68 26.64
C SER A 246 22.67 6.33 25.76
N MET A 247 21.41 6.37 26.23
CA MET A 247 20.34 7.13 25.54
C MET A 247 20.62 8.66 25.56
N ALA A 248 21.75 9.09 26.14
CA ALA A 248 22.18 10.47 26.22
C ALA A 248 23.18 10.88 25.11
N ASP A 249 23.77 9.91 24.38
CA ASP A 249 24.81 10.19 23.39
C ASP A 249 24.30 9.86 21.99
N HIS A 250 24.02 10.88 21.18
CA HIS A 250 23.34 10.83 19.88
C HIS A 250 24.12 10.12 18.73
N THR A 251 24.82 9.01 19.01
CA THR A 251 25.52 8.18 18.01
C THR A 251 25.22 6.69 18.24
N GLY A 252 24.31 6.13 17.42
CA GLY A 252 24.24 4.68 17.12
C GLY A 252 24.07 3.73 18.31
N GLY A 253 22.87 3.68 18.89
CA GLY A 253 22.49 2.68 19.89
C GLY A 253 21.75 1.48 19.30
N GLN A 254 21.89 0.31 19.94
CA GLN A 254 21.08 -0.87 19.67
C GLN A 254 20.42 -1.38 20.96
N LEU A 255 19.09 -1.51 20.94
CA LEU A 255 18.35 -2.21 21.99
C LEU A 255 18.11 -3.65 21.53
N SER A 256 18.40 -4.61 22.41
CA SER A 256 18.29 -6.04 22.12
C SER A 256 17.42 -6.70 23.19
N PHE A 257 16.44 -7.48 22.75
CA PHE A 257 15.50 -8.19 23.59
C PHE A 257 15.48 -9.66 23.17
N LEU A 258 15.08 -10.55 24.09
CA LEU A 258 14.84 -11.97 23.80
C LEU A 258 16.07 -12.63 23.13
N ASP A 259 17.26 -12.43 23.71
CA ASP A 259 18.53 -12.92 23.15
C ASP A 259 18.79 -12.48 21.70
N GLY A 260 18.44 -11.23 21.37
CA GLY A 260 18.68 -10.67 20.04
C GLY A 260 17.65 -11.03 18.98
N HIS A 261 16.62 -11.80 19.33
CA HIS A 261 15.52 -12.09 18.42
C HIS A 261 14.64 -10.87 18.15
N VAL A 262 14.64 -9.87 19.03
CA VAL A 262 13.99 -8.57 18.77
C VAL A 262 15.00 -7.46 19.00
N ARG A 263 15.21 -6.62 17.99
CA ARG A 263 16.20 -5.54 18.02
C ARG A 263 15.57 -4.23 17.55
N LEU A 264 15.94 -3.14 18.20
CA LEU A 264 15.75 -1.78 17.71
C LEU A 264 17.12 -1.17 17.45
N VAL A 265 17.34 -0.65 16.24
CA VAL A 265 18.64 -0.13 15.81
C VAL A 265 18.47 1.31 15.36
N ASN A 266 19.23 2.22 15.99
CA ASN A 266 19.33 3.59 15.53
C ASN A 266 20.39 3.69 14.42
N LEU A 267 19.95 3.83 13.17
CA LEU A 267 20.83 3.88 12.01
C LEU A 267 20.19 4.70 10.88
N ASP A 268 21.02 5.36 10.08
CA ASP A 268 20.60 5.91 8.79
C ASP A 268 20.55 4.80 7.72
N ALA A 269 19.46 4.74 6.97
CA ALA A 269 19.22 3.76 5.90
C ALA A 269 20.28 3.78 4.77
N HIS A 270 21.01 4.88 4.61
CA HIS A 270 22.08 4.99 3.61
C HIS A 270 23.36 4.25 4.04
N HIS A 271 23.51 3.94 5.33
CA HIS A 271 24.64 3.15 5.81
C HIS A 271 24.40 1.64 5.64
N PRO A 272 25.47 0.82 5.65
CA PRO A 272 25.33 -0.63 5.61
C PRO A 272 24.41 -1.16 6.71
N LEU A 273 23.36 -1.89 6.32
CA LEU A 273 22.35 -2.39 7.24
C LEU A 273 22.86 -3.63 7.99
N PRO A 274 22.54 -3.77 9.29
CA PRO A 274 23.00 -4.91 10.08
C PRO A 274 22.29 -6.20 9.65
N PRO A 275 22.98 -7.35 9.68
CA PRO A 275 22.31 -8.65 9.50
C PRO A 275 21.40 -8.97 10.70
N PRO A 276 20.49 -9.95 10.58
CA PRO A 276 19.80 -10.54 11.73
C PRO A 276 20.81 -11.04 12.79
N ALA A 277 20.38 -11.18 14.05
CA ALA A 277 21.31 -11.57 15.13
C ALA A 277 21.94 -12.95 14.94
N HIS A 278 21.18 -13.90 14.39
CA HIS A 278 21.53 -15.33 14.35
C HIS A 278 21.65 -15.90 12.93
N THR A 279 21.58 -15.05 11.90
CA THR A 279 21.66 -15.44 10.49
C THR A 279 22.21 -14.29 9.65
N ASP A 280 22.62 -14.55 8.40
CA ASP A 280 23.24 -13.51 7.57
C ASP A 280 22.28 -12.66 6.75
N LYS A 281 21.02 -13.09 6.58
CA LYS A 281 20.04 -12.46 5.65
C LYS A 281 18.61 -12.49 6.19
N TYR A 282 17.86 -11.44 5.88
CA TYR A 282 16.43 -11.33 6.18
C TYR A 282 15.57 -12.09 5.19
N ASP A 283 14.53 -12.76 5.68
CA ASP A 283 13.50 -13.42 4.87
C ASP A 283 12.52 -12.39 4.30
N THR A 284 12.12 -11.42 5.12
CA THR A 284 11.24 -10.33 4.69
C THR A 284 11.82 -8.98 5.13
N ILE A 285 11.81 -8.02 4.22
CA ILE A 285 12.04 -6.62 4.52
C ILE A 285 10.74 -5.85 4.29
N ILE A 286 10.34 -5.04 5.25
CA ILE A 286 9.13 -4.22 5.23
C ILE A 286 9.53 -2.75 5.31
N GLN A 287 8.84 -1.89 4.56
CA GLN A 287 8.92 -0.44 4.72
C GLN A 287 7.55 0.18 4.46
N THR A 288 7.22 1.26 5.18
CA THR A 288 6.00 2.05 4.90
C THR A 288 6.34 3.53 4.90
N PHE A 289 6.16 4.19 3.75
CA PHE A 289 6.38 5.63 3.54
C PHE A 289 7.79 6.09 3.90
N GLY A 290 8.80 5.26 3.57
CA GLY A 290 10.20 5.56 3.86
C GLY A 290 10.91 6.27 2.71
N LEU A 291 10.59 5.92 1.45
CA LEU A 291 11.34 6.41 0.28
C LEU A 291 11.15 7.91 0.06
N CYS A 292 10.07 8.51 0.54
CA CYS A 292 9.85 9.96 0.45
C CYS A 292 10.79 10.76 1.37
N SER A 293 11.29 10.13 2.43
CA SER A 293 11.98 10.79 3.55
C SER A 293 13.50 10.65 3.49
N VAL A 294 14.03 9.83 2.58
CA VAL A 294 15.48 9.60 2.43
C VAL A 294 16.10 10.49 1.35
N SER A 295 17.37 10.83 1.47
CA SER A 295 18.08 11.67 0.50
C SER A 295 18.29 10.94 -0.84
N ASP A 296 18.73 9.68 -0.81
CA ASP A 296 18.94 8.81 -1.97
C ASP A 296 18.16 7.49 -1.85
N PRO A 297 16.91 7.43 -2.34
CA PRO A 297 16.08 6.24 -2.23
C PRO A 297 16.62 5.07 -3.05
N VAL A 298 17.41 5.32 -4.10
CA VAL A 298 17.99 4.26 -4.94
C VAL A 298 19.12 3.56 -4.18
N ALA A 299 19.98 4.32 -3.49
CA ALA A 299 20.99 3.75 -2.60
C ALA A 299 20.35 2.93 -1.47
N VAL A 300 19.25 3.42 -0.87
CA VAL A 300 18.51 2.68 0.16
C VAL A 300 17.97 1.36 -0.37
N LEU A 301 17.33 1.34 -1.55
CA LEU A 301 16.85 0.09 -2.16
C LEU A 301 18.00 -0.88 -2.45
N SER A 302 19.17 -0.38 -2.85
CA SER A 302 20.39 -1.17 -3.06
C SER A 302 20.91 -1.77 -1.73
N ASN A 303 20.83 -1.03 -0.62
CA ASN A 303 21.18 -1.54 0.70
C ASN A 303 20.21 -2.63 1.18
N LEU A 304 18.90 -2.47 0.94
CA LEU A 304 17.90 -3.50 1.26
C LEU A 304 18.16 -4.78 0.45
N ALA A 305 18.47 -4.63 -0.84
CA ALA A 305 18.89 -5.72 -1.71
C ALA A 305 20.10 -6.49 -1.16
N ASN A 306 21.06 -5.79 -0.54
CA ASN A 306 22.23 -6.44 0.03
C ASN A 306 21.93 -7.32 1.26
N VAL A 307 20.82 -7.10 1.99
CA VAL A 307 20.53 -7.83 3.23
C VAL A 307 19.33 -8.78 3.15
N VAL A 308 18.54 -8.73 2.06
CA VAL A 308 17.48 -9.71 1.80
C VAL A 308 18.08 -11.05 1.35
N ARG A 309 17.45 -12.17 1.76
CA ARG A 309 17.84 -13.51 1.33
C ARG A 309 17.59 -13.66 -0.18
N PRO A 310 18.58 -14.08 -0.97
CA PRO A 310 18.38 -14.34 -2.39
C PRO A 310 17.32 -15.43 -2.64
N ASP A 311 16.64 -15.33 -3.78
CA ASP A 311 15.56 -16.16 -4.33
C ASP A 311 14.27 -16.21 -3.49
N THR A 312 14.40 -16.55 -2.22
CA THR A 312 13.26 -16.78 -1.32
C THR A 312 12.81 -15.53 -0.59
N GLY A 313 13.73 -14.58 -0.34
CA GLY A 313 13.41 -13.38 0.42
C GLY A 313 12.60 -12.35 -0.38
N ARG A 314 11.88 -11.48 0.33
CA ARG A 314 11.06 -10.42 -0.29
C ARG A 314 11.26 -9.08 0.40
N ILE A 315 11.30 -8.02 -0.40
CA ILE A 315 11.23 -6.64 0.06
C ILE A 315 9.83 -6.14 -0.30
N VAL A 316 9.02 -5.77 0.69
CA VAL A 316 7.63 -5.32 0.49
C VAL A 316 7.49 -3.89 1.00
N LEU A 317 7.15 -2.97 0.10
CA LEU A 317 7.09 -1.55 0.37
C LEU A 317 5.67 -1.03 0.11
N LEU A 318 5.19 -0.20 1.03
CA LEU A 318 4.00 0.63 0.82
C LEU A 318 4.44 2.09 0.83
N GLU A 319 4.43 2.72 -0.34
CA GLU A 319 4.92 4.08 -0.53
C GLU A 319 3.81 5.02 -1.00
N HIS A 320 4.04 6.32 -0.86
CA HIS A 320 3.25 7.34 -1.53
C HIS A 320 4.11 8.09 -2.54
N GLY A 321 3.49 8.56 -3.61
CA GLY A 321 4.17 9.28 -4.68
C GLY A 321 3.19 10.02 -5.58
N LYS A 322 3.70 10.49 -6.71
CA LYS A 322 2.86 11.07 -7.77
C LYS A 322 1.76 10.07 -8.19
N GLY A 323 0.55 10.57 -8.46
CA GLY A 323 -0.59 9.79 -8.92
C GLY A 323 -0.71 9.72 -10.45
N TYR A 324 -1.83 9.19 -10.94
CA TYR A 324 -2.07 9.00 -12.38
C TYR A 324 -2.37 10.30 -13.14
N TYR A 325 -3.01 11.27 -12.48
CA TYR A 325 -3.60 12.41 -13.15
C TYR A 325 -2.75 13.67 -12.98
N GLY A 326 -2.48 14.36 -14.07
CA GLY A 326 -1.68 15.60 -14.07
C GLY A 326 -2.25 16.68 -13.14
N LEU A 327 -3.57 16.77 -12.98
CA LEU A 327 -4.19 17.73 -12.04
C LEU A 327 -3.86 17.41 -10.57
N VAL A 328 -3.88 16.11 -10.21
CA VAL A 328 -3.50 15.66 -8.86
C VAL A 328 -2.02 15.94 -8.63
N ASN A 329 -1.18 15.62 -9.60
CA ASN A 329 0.25 15.86 -9.51
C ASN A 329 0.58 17.35 -9.41
N GLY A 330 -0.08 18.20 -10.20
CA GLY A 330 0.09 19.66 -10.09
C GLY A 330 -0.31 20.21 -8.72
N LEU A 331 -1.33 19.63 -8.06
CA LEU A 331 -1.68 19.99 -6.68
C LEU A 331 -0.63 19.50 -5.67
N LEU A 332 -0.13 18.28 -5.84
CA LEU A 332 0.93 17.70 -5.00
C LEU A 332 2.21 18.55 -5.10
N ASP A 333 2.62 18.91 -6.32
CA ASP A 333 3.81 19.70 -6.62
C ASP A 333 3.69 21.11 -6.02
N LYS A 334 2.53 21.79 -6.24
CA LYS A 334 2.26 23.12 -5.68
C LYS A 334 2.35 23.17 -4.15
N ASN A 335 2.02 22.06 -3.47
CA ASN A 335 2.04 21.97 -2.01
C ASN A 335 3.29 21.26 -1.47
N ALA A 336 4.18 20.75 -2.33
CA ALA A 336 5.30 19.92 -1.95
C ALA A 336 6.25 20.65 -0.98
N GLY A 337 6.56 21.93 -1.22
CA GLY A 337 7.40 22.71 -0.31
C GLY A 337 6.80 22.90 1.08
N LYS A 338 5.47 23.07 1.19
CA LYS A 338 4.77 23.15 2.49
C LYS A 338 4.78 21.80 3.20
N HIS A 339 4.59 20.72 2.44
CA HIS A 339 4.67 19.36 2.94
C HIS A 339 6.09 19.09 3.49
N PHE A 340 7.13 19.42 2.73
CA PHE A 340 8.52 19.30 3.16
C PHE A 340 8.82 20.11 4.42
N ALA A 341 8.37 21.37 4.49
CA ALA A 341 8.56 22.19 5.69
C ALA A 341 7.93 21.59 6.95
N LYS A 342 6.79 20.88 6.80
CA LYS A 342 6.08 20.24 7.92
C LYS A 342 6.64 18.85 8.27
N TYR A 343 6.88 18.00 7.27
CA TYR A 343 7.15 16.58 7.42
C TYR A 343 8.59 16.17 7.05
N GLY A 344 9.38 17.07 6.45
CA GLY A 344 10.77 16.81 6.07
C GLY A 344 10.95 15.90 4.86
N CYS A 345 9.89 15.61 4.10
CA CYS A 345 9.91 14.62 3.03
C CYS A 345 9.20 15.12 1.76
N TRP A 346 9.47 14.45 0.64
CA TRP A 346 8.87 14.77 -0.66
C TRP A 346 7.82 13.73 -1.05
N TRP A 347 6.55 14.09 -0.87
CA TRP A 347 5.42 13.17 -1.09
C TRP A 347 5.05 12.90 -2.54
N ASN A 348 5.56 13.71 -3.47
CA ASN A 348 5.27 13.70 -4.89
C ASN A 348 6.37 13.00 -5.70
N ARG A 349 7.26 12.24 -5.05
CA ARG A 349 8.32 11.49 -5.74
C ARG A 349 7.75 10.51 -6.76
N ASP A 350 8.51 10.29 -7.82
CA ASP A 350 8.25 9.25 -8.80
C ASP A 350 8.76 7.90 -8.32
N ILE A 351 7.93 7.21 -7.53
CA ILE A 351 8.29 5.95 -6.92
C ILE A 351 8.58 4.85 -7.96
N GLU A 352 7.88 4.84 -9.09
CA GLU A 352 8.12 3.84 -10.15
C GLU A 352 9.49 4.04 -10.77
N SER A 353 9.83 5.27 -11.17
CA SER A 353 11.15 5.59 -11.72
C SER A 353 12.28 5.30 -10.72
N ILE A 354 12.07 5.59 -9.42
CA ILE A 354 13.04 5.24 -8.37
C ILE A 354 13.29 3.73 -8.31
N VAL A 355 12.24 2.92 -8.40
CA VAL A 355 12.37 1.45 -8.38
C VAL A 355 13.06 0.94 -9.65
N GLU A 356 12.71 1.48 -10.82
CA GLU A 356 13.35 1.16 -12.09
C GLU A 356 14.85 1.47 -12.07
N ASP A 357 15.22 2.65 -11.56
CA ASP A 357 16.61 3.07 -11.40
C ASP A 357 17.37 2.15 -10.43
N ALA A 358 16.74 1.75 -9.33
CA ALA A 358 17.33 0.85 -8.35
C ALA A 358 17.58 -0.56 -8.92
N VAL A 359 16.62 -1.08 -9.69
CA VAL A 359 16.75 -2.34 -10.42
C VAL A 359 17.86 -2.25 -11.47
N SER A 360 17.93 -1.15 -12.22
CA SER A 360 18.98 -0.93 -13.21
C SER A 360 20.38 -0.82 -12.58
N LYS A 361 20.50 -0.26 -11.38
CA LYS A 361 21.79 -0.05 -10.70
C LYS A 361 22.22 -1.20 -9.80
N THR A 362 21.30 -2.12 -9.46
CA THR A 362 21.55 -3.22 -8.52
C THR A 362 21.42 -4.57 -9.23
N PRO A 363 22.54 -5.18 -9.67
CA PRO A 363 22.50 -6.46 -10.34
C PRO A 363 21.80 -7.54 -9.51
N GLY A 364 20.80 -8.20 -10.10
CA GLY A 364 20.00 -9.25 -9.46
C GLY A 364 18.79 -8.75 -8.68
N LEU A 365 18.59 -7.44 -8.52
CA LEU A 365 17.35 -6.91 -7.96
C LEU A 365 16.24 -6.97 -9.02
N GLU A 366 15.12 -7.59 -8.69
CA GLU A 366 14.00 -7.80 -9.61
C GLU A 366 12.69 -7.31 -9.00
N VAL A 367 11.85 -6.68 -9.84
CA VAL A 367 10.47 -6.37 -9.47
C VAL A 367 9.62 -7.63 -9.58
N VAL A 368 9.05 -8.06 -8.46
CA VAL A 368 8.04 -9.12 -8.39
C VAL A 368 6.66 -8.55 -8.65
N LYS A 369 6.38 -7.38 -8.07
CA LYS A 369 5.08 -6.73 -8.16
C LYS A 369 5.22 -5.22 -8.02
N LEU A 370 4.49 -4.49 -8.86
CA LEU A 370 4.30 -3.05 -8.71
C LEU A 370 2.83 -2.75 -9.04
N GLU A 371 2.08 -2.23 -8.08
CA GLU A 371 0.68 -1.84 -8.28
C GLU A 371 0.34 -0.58 -7.48
N ARG A 372 -0.71 0.13 -7.87
CA ARG A 372 -1.22 1.28 -7.12
C ARG A 372 -2.56 0.92 -6.47
N PRO A 373 -2.57 0.54 -5.19
CA PRO A 373 -3.80 0.12 -4.53
C PRO A 373 -4.74 1.32 -4.29
N ASN A 374 -5.99 1.00 -3.98
CA ASN A 374 -7.04 1.97 -3.63
C ASN A 374 -7.26 3.03 -4.72
N ILE A 375 -8.10 2.70 -5.72
CA ILE A 375 -8.44 3.61 -6.82
C ILE A 375 -8.96 4.98 -6.36
N THR A 376 -9.55 5.05 -5.16
CA THR A 376 -10.02 6.28 -4.52
C THR A 376 -8.90 7.25 -4.14
N GLN A 377 -7.66 6.76 -4.01
CA GLN A 377 -6.46 7.57 -3.79
C GLN A 377 -5.86 8.09 -5.10
N MET A 378 -6.54 7.95 -6.24
CA MET A 378 -6.12 8.51 -7.54
C MET A 378 -4.71 8.06 -7.96
N GLY A 379 -4.28 6.89 -7.47
CA GLY A 379 -2.98 6.30 -7.73
C GLY A 379 -1.83 6.85 -6.90
N THR A 380 -2.03 7.67 -5.87
CA THR A 380 -0.91 8.24 -5.09
C THR A 380 -0.22 7.24 -4.16
N LEU A 381 -0.85 6.09 -3.89
CA LEU A 381 -0.24 4.99 -3.14
C LEU A 381 0.38 3.97 -4.10
N VAL A 382 1.56 3.46 -3.76
CA VAL A 382 2.31 2.47 -4.55
C VAL A 382 2.68 1.29 -3.65
N TRP A 383 2.34 0.10 -4.10
CA TRP A 383 2.74 -1.17 -3.50
C TRP A 383 3.82 -1.81 -4.35
N ILE A 384 4.95 -2.15 -3.74
CA ILE A 384 6.10 -2.71 -4.42
C ILE A 384 6.52 -4.00 -3.71
N GLU A 385 6.78 -5.04 -4.50
CA GLU A 385 7.45 -6.26 -4.05
C GLU A 385 8.69 -6.48 -4.91
N LEU A 386 9.85 -6.56 -4.27
CA LEU A 386 11.13 -6.85 -4.90
C LEU A 386 11.71 -8.16 -4.36
N LYS A 387 12.60 -8.77 -5.13
CA LYS A 387 13.43 -9.90 -4.69
C LYS A 387 14.84 -9.75 -5.24
N MET A 388 15.79 -10.43 -4.61
CA MET A 388 17.13 -10.60 -5.14
C MET A 388 17.28 -11.98 -5.75
N ALA A 389 17.80 -12.08 -6.97
CA ALA A 389 18.25 -13.34 -7.55
C ALA A 389 19.53 -13.82 -6.86
N ALA A 390 19.71 -15.14 -6.73
CA ALA A 390 21.02 -15.68 -6.37
C ALA A 390 22.06 -15.32 -7.43
N LYS A 391 23.29 -15.05 -6.98
CA LYS A 391 24.43 -14.99 -7.90
C LYS A 391 24.64 -16.40 -8.45
N ASP A 392 24.56 -16.55 -9.77
CA ASP A 392 24.92 -17.81 -10.43
C ASP A 392 26.33 -18.22 -9.97
N LYS A 393 26.47 -19.45 -9.46
CA LYS A 393 27.73 -20.00 -8.97
C LYS A 393 28.73 -20.34 -10.09
N THR A 394 28.61 -19.74 -11.26
CA THR A 394 29.45 -20.04 -12.43
C THR A 394 30.25 -18.82 -12.85
N ALA A 395 31.44 -18.69 -12.27
CA ALA A 395 32.60 -18.05 -12.88
C ALA A 395 33.83 -18.89 -12.54
#